data_AF-A0A133Q639-F1
#
_entry.id   AF-A0A133Q639-F1
#
_cell.length_a   1.000
_cell.length_b   1.000
_cell.length_c   1.000
_cell.angle_alpha   90.00
_cell.angle_beta   90.00
_cell.angle_gamma   90.00
#
_symmetry.space_group_name_H-M   'P 1'
#
loop_
_entity.id
_entity.type
_entity.pdbx_description
1 polymer ?
#
loop_
_entity_poly.entity_id
_entity_poly.type
_entity_poly.pdbx_seq_one_letter_code
_entity_poly.pdbx_strand_id
1 'polypeptide(L)'
;MTDKVFLPLDPLLSNELRLGIMSILTTAEYADFTYIKNTTKATSGNLSIQIDKLEKAKYIKVKKTFKGKMPQTLCSITPTGTQALADYVKALRSYLNMDTIK
;
A
#
# COMPACT_ATOMS: atom_id res chain seq x y z
N MET A 1 6.73 35.51 -2.45
CA MET A 1 5.84 34.33 -2.48
C MET A 1 6.73 33.16 -2.85
N THR A 2 6.99 32.23 -1.94
CA THR A 2 7.80 31.05 -2.25
C THR A 2 7.00 30.20 -3.23
N ASP A 3 7.51 29.96 -4.43
CA ASP A 3 6.86 29.09 -5.41
C ASP A 3 6.69 27.70 -4.80
N LYS A 4 5.45 27.36 -4.46
CA LYS A 4 5.11 26.08 -3.87
C LYS A 4 5.00 25.06 -4.99
N VAL A 5 5.98 24.15 -5.06
CA VAL A 5 5.99 23.08 -6.05
C VAL A 5 5.21 21.88 -5.51
N PHE A 6 4.13 21.51 -6.20
CA PHE A 6 3.40 20.28 -5.94
C PHE A 6 4.11 19.11 -6.63
N LEU A 7 4.44 18.07 -5.87
CA LEU A 7 5.00 16.85 -6.43
C LEU A 7 3.87 15.95 -6.92
N PRO A 8 4.04 15.25 -8.07
CA PRO A 8 3.01 14.36 -8.58
C PRO A 8 2.73 13.21 -7.60
N LEU A 9 1.46 12.90 -7.41
CA LEU A 9 1.01 11.75 -6.63
C LEU A 9 1.05 10.48 -7.48
N ASP A 10 1.56 9.39 -6.92
CA ASP A 10 1.43 8.06 -7.50
C ASP A 10 -0.07 7.67 -7.60
N PRO A 11 -0.64 7.54 -8.81
CA PRO A 11 -2.05 7.21 -8.99
C PRO A 11 -2.40 5.80 -8.50
N LEU A 12 -1.41 4.92 -8.36
CA LEU A 12 -1.59 3.61 -7.75
C LEU A 12 -1.84 3.75 -6.25
N LEU A 13 -1.12 4.62 -5.55
CA LEU A 13 -1.25 4.79 -4.10
C LEU A 13 -2.39 5.73 -3.68
N SER A 14 -2.97 6.50 -4.61
CA SER A 14 -4.18 7.31 -4.36
C SER A 14 -5.47 6.52 -4.15
N ASN A 15 -5.44 5.18 -4.23
CA ASN A 15 -6.56 4.35 -3.81
C ASN A 15 -6.38 3.94 -2.35
N GLU A 16 -7.38 4.26 -1.52
CA GLU A 16 -7.38 3.99 -0.08
C GLU A 16 -6.97 2.56 0.29
N LEU A 17 -7.54 1.55 -0.38
CA LEU A 17 -7.25 0.15 -0.06
C LEU A 17 -5.79 -0.21 -0.39
N ARG A 18 -5.26 0.24 -1.53
CA ARG A 18 -3.84 0.02 -1.88
C ARG A 18 -2.91 0.70 -0.88
N LEU A 19 -3.21 1.94 -0.47
CA LEU A 19 -2.47 2.65 0.56
C LEU A 19 -2.51 1.90 1.90
N GLY A 20 -3.68 1.40 2.30
CA GLY A 20 -3.86 0.60 3.51
C GLY A 20 -3.05 -0.70 3.48
N ILE A 21 -3.06 -1.44 2.36
CA ILE A 21 -2.25 -2.65 2.16
C ILE A 21 -0.76 -2.32 2.32
N MET A 22 -0.27 -1.31 1.59
CA MET A 22 1.13 -0.89 1.65
C MET A 22 1.55 -0.47 3.06
N SER A 23 0.67 0.25 3.77
CA SER A 23 0.92 0.72 5.14
C SER A 23 0.96 -0.42 6.17
N ILE A 24 0.15 -1.47 5.98
CA ILE A 24 0.25 -2.69 6.80
C ILE A 24 1.61 -3.35 6.58
N LEU A 25 2.00 -3.51 5.32
CA LEU A 25 3.20 -4.24 4.92
C LEU A 25 4.52 -3.51 5.24
N THR A 26 4.50 -2.23 5.61
CA THR A 26 5.70 -1.52 6.08
C THR A 26 6.07 -1.87 7.51
N THR A 27 5.11 -2.39 8.30
CA THR A 27 5.30 -2.70 9.73
C THR A 27 5.52 -4.18 10.00
N ALA A 28 5.44 -5.03 8.98
CA ALA A 28 5.55 -6.47 9.09
C ALA A 28 6.44 -7.05 7.97
N GLU A 29 7.22 -8.09 8.28
CA GLU A 29 8.02 -8.80 7.27
C GLU A 29 7.11 -9.42 6.19
N TYR A 30 5.96 -9.94 6.61
CA TYR A 30 4.89 -10.42 5.75
C TYR A 30 3.54 -10.34 6.48
N ALA A 31 2.46 -10.24 5.71
CA ALA A 31 1.09 -10.37 6.21
C ALA A 31 0.29 -11.32 5.32
N ASP A 32 -0.54 -12.17 5.94
CA ASP A 32 -1.42 -13.04 5.18
C ASP A 32 -2.68 -12.32 4.69
N PHE A 33 -3.26 -12.83 3.60
CA PHE A 33 -4.45 -12.26 2.96
C PHE A 33 -5.62 -12.06 3.94
N THR A 34 -5.83 -12.99 4.88
CA THR A 34 -6.93 -12.91 5.84
C THR A 34 -6.71 -11.76 6.82
N TYR A 35 -5.49 -11.61 7.32
CA TYR A 35 -5.12 -10.48 8.16
C TYR A 35 -5.36 -9.15 7.44
N ILE A 36 -4.82 -9.01 6.22
CA ILE A 36 -4.99 -7.78 5.42
C ILE A 36 -6.47 -7.48 5.21
N LYS A 37 -7.26 -8.49 4.81
CA LYS A 37 -8.71 -8.36 4.59
C LYS A 37 -9.44 -7.83 5.82
N ASN A 38 -9.14 -8.39 6.98
CA ASN A 38 -9.80 -8.03 8.22
C ASN A 38 -9.41 -6.62 8.68
N THR A 39 -8.13 -6.27 8.59
CA THR A 39 -7.62 -4.94 8.97
C THR A 39 -8.17 -3.85 8.06
N THR A 40 -8.23 -4.08 6.75
CA THR A 40 -8.75 -3.09 5.79
C THR A 40 -10.27 -3.17 5.58
N LYS A 41 -10.96 -4.12 6.25
CA LYS A 41 -12.40 -4.41 6.08
C LYS A 41 -12.82 -4.63 4.61
N ALA A 42 -11.90 -5.11 3.78
CA ALA A 42 -12.16 -5.32 2.36
C ALA A 42 -12.93 -6.62 2.11
N THR A 43 -13.65 -6.69 0.99
CA THR A 43 -14.14 -7.98 0.48
C THR A 43 -12.98 -8.76 -0.15
N SER A 44 -13.05 -10.09 -0.16
CA SER A 44 -12.00 -10.93 -0.75
C SER A 44 -11.77 -10.62 -2.24
N GLY A 45 -12.84 -10.38 -3.01
CA GLY A 45 -12.74 -10.07 -4.43
C GLY A 45 -12.01 -8.74 -4.69
N ASN A 46 -12.36 -7.68 -3.95
CA ASN A 46 -11.70 -6.38 -4.09
C ASN A 46 -10.23 -6.48 -3.64
N LEU A 47 -9.97 -7.12 -2.50
CA LEU A 47 -8.59 -7.27 -2.00
C LEU A 47 -7.71 -8.04 -3.00
N SER A 48 -8.23 -9.12 -3.59
CA SER A 48 -7.48 -9.90 -4.58
C SER A 48 -7.08 -9.04 -5.79
N ILE A 49 -8.00 -8.20 -6.29
CA ILE A 49 -7.72 -7.31 -7.42
C ILE A 49 -6.68 -6.25 -7.04
N GLN A 50 -6.74 -5.67 -5.84
CA GLN A 50 -5.77 -4.66 -5.43
C GLN A 50 -4.37 -5.24 -5.16
N ILE A 51 -4.30 -6.44 -4.57
CA ILE A 51 -3.04 -7.17 -4.40
C ILE A 51 -2.40 -7.46 -5.75
N ASP A 52 -3.17 -7.96 -6.73
CA ASP A 52 -2.66 -8.24 -8.08
C ASP A 52 -2.12 -6.97 -8.78
N LYS A 53 -2.81 -5.82 -8.62
CA LYS A 53 -2.32 -4.53 -9.13
C LYS A 53 -1.00 -4.10 -8.48
N LEU A 54 -0.89 -4.23 -7.16
CA LEU A 54 0.33 -3.88 -6.43
C LEU A 54 1.49 -4.82 -6.77
N GLU A 55 1.20 -6.11 -6.96
CA GLU A 55 2.20 -7.11 -7.37
C GLU A 55 2.70 -6.85 -8.79
N LYS A 56 1.80 -6.56 -9.75
CA LYS A 56 2.17 -6.20 -11.13
C LYS A 56 3.02 -4.94 -11.20
N ALA A 57 2.75 -3.97 -10.32
CA ALA A 57 3.58 -2.77 -10.15
C ALA A 57 4.90 -3.04 -9.41
N LYS A 58 5.14 -4.28 -8.94
CA LYS A 58 6.30 -4.71 -8.15
C LYS A 58 6.41 -4.01 -6.80
N TYR A 59 5.32 -3.43 -6.28
CA TYR A 59 5.31 -2.76 -4.97
C TYR A 59 5.24 -3.76 -3.83
N ILE A 60 4.60 -4.90 -4.09
CA ILE A 60 4.57 -6.04 -3.17
C ILE A 60 5.01 -7.30 -3.89
N LYS A 61 5.40 -8.31 -3.12
CA LYS A 61 5.58 -9.68 -3.56
C LYS A 61 4.47 -10.54 -2.97
N VAL A 62 3.89 -11.43 -3.77
CA VAL A 62 2.92 -12.41 -3.29
C VAL A 62 3.56 -13.81 -3.31
N LYS A 63 3.44 -14.52 -2.19
CA LYS A 63 3.86 -15.91 -2.05
C LYS A 63 2.66 -16.76 -1.69
N LYS A 64 2.28 -17.67 -2.61
CA LYS A 64 1.33 -18.74 -2.32
C LYS A 64 2.06 -19.87 -1.60
N THR A 65 1.56 -20.27 -0.46
CA THR A 65 2.13 -21.29 0.42
C THR A 65 1.00 -22.08 1.09
N PHE A 66 1.34 -22.95 2.04
CA PHE A 66 0.39 -23.64 2.88
C PHE A 66 0.72 -23.42 4.35
N LYS A 67 -0.32 -23.24 5.18
CA LYS A 67 -0.23 -23.31 6.64
C LYS A 67 -0.88 -24.63 7.07
N GLY A 68 -0.05 -25.66 7.25
CA GLY A 68 -0.54 -27.03 7.39
C GLY A 68 -1.19 -27.52 6.09
N LYS A 69 -2.46 -27.92 6.13
CA LYS A 69 -3.22 -28.37 4.94
C LYS A 69 -3.96 -27.24 4.22
N MET A 70 -3.93 -26.02 4.74
CA MET A 70 -4.72 -24.89 4.22
C MET A 70 -3.87 -24.00 3.30
N PRO A 71 -4.32 -23.69 2.07
CA PRO A 71 -3.66 -22.69 1.22
C PRO A 71 -3.59 -21.34 1.92
N GLN A 72 -2.46 -20.66 1.80
CA GLN A 72 -2.21 -19.34 2.37
C GLN A 72 -1.51 -18.45 1.35
N THR A 73 -1.96 -17.21 1.26
CA THR A 73 -1.30 -16.16 0.47
C THR A 73 -0.64 -15.19 1.42
N LEU A 74 0.69 -15.06 1.32
CA LEU A 74 1.50 -14.10 2.06
C LEU A 74 1.89 -12.95 1.13
N CYS A 75 1.77 -11.73 1.63
CA CYS A 75 2.22 -10.52 0.94
C CYS A 75 3.36 -9.88 1.73
N SER A 76 4.35 -9.34 1.05
CA SER A 76 5.41 -8.51 1.64
C SER A 76 5.69 -7.31 0.76
N ILE A 77 6.09 -6.18 1.36
CA ILE A 77 6.50 -5.00 0.60
C ILE A 77 7.88 -5.24 -0.03
N THR A 78 8.10 -4.70 -1.24
CA THR A 78 9.42 -4.73 -1.89
C THR A 78 10.20 -3.46 -1.60
N PRO A 79 11.51 -3.40 -1.91
CA PRO A 79 12.25 -2.14 -1.90
C PRO A 79 11.63 -1.07 -2.80
N THR A 80 11.16 -1.46 -3.99
CA THR A 80 10.44 -0.56 -4.92
C THR A 80 9.16 -0.01 -4.32
N GLY A 81 8.36 -0.86 -3.68
CA GLY A 81 7.13 -0.42 -3.01
C GLY A 81 7.37 0.48 -1.80
N THR A 82 8.44 0.21 -1.05
CA THR A 82 8.86 1.05 0.07
C THR A 82 9.24 2.45 -0.42
N GLN A 83 10.03 2.53 -1.49
CA GLN A 83 10.40 3.80 -2.10
C GLN A 83 9.17 4.54 -2.66
N ALA A 84 8.29 3.84 -3.38
CA ALA A 84 7.06 4.42 -3.92
C ALA A 84 6.16 5.01 -2.82
N LEU A 85 6.02 4.33 -1.69
CA LEU A 85 5.25 4.85 -0.56
C LEU A 85 5.93 6.07 0.09
N ALA A 86 7.25 6.06 0.24
CA ALA A 86 7.99 7.20 0.77
C ALA A 86 7.83 8.44 -0.12
N ASP A 87 7.95 8.27 -1.44
CA ASP A 87 7.77 9.34 -2.43
C ASP A 87 6.32 9.83 -2.44
N TYR A 88 5.34 8.94 -2.31
CA TYR A 88 3.94 9.30 -2.20
C TYR A 88 3.64 10.14 -0.95
N VAL A 89 4.17 9.76 0.20
CA VAL A 89 4.03 10.54 1.45
C VAL A 89 4.71 11.90 1.32
N LYS A 90 5.90 11.96 0.71
CA LYS A 90 6.59 13.23 0.42
C LYS A 90 5.75 14.12 -0.49
N ALA A 91 5.14 13.54 -1.52
CA ALA A 91 4.26 14.27 -2.42
C ALA A 91 3.01 14.77 -1.70
N LEU A 92 2.33 13.94 -0.91
CA LEU A 92 1.19 14.35 -0.07
C LEU A 92 1.54 15.53 0.84
N ARG A 93 2.72 15.53 1.48
CA ARG A 93 3.17 16.65 2.32
C ARG A 93 3.28 17.97 1.54
N SER A 94 3.58 17.93 0.24
CA SER A 94 3.59 19.15 -0.59
C SER A 94 2.18 19.76 -0.75
N TYR A 95 1.11 18.95 -0.63
CA TYR A 95 -0.27 19.44 -0.66
C TYR A 95 -0.75 19.91 0.73
N LEU A 96 -0.39 19.19 1.79
CA LEU A 96 -0.97 19.29 3.13
C LEU A 96 -0.35 20.37 4.05
N ASN A 97 -0.01 21.58 3.56
CA ASN A 97 0.42 22.65 4.48
C ASN A 97 -0.75 23.03 5.39
N MET A 98 -0.76 22.53 6.62
CA MET A 98 -1.83 22.73 7.59
C MET A 98 -1.71 24.05 8.38
N ASP A 99 -0.83 24.97 7.99
CA ASP A 99 -0.67 26.28 8.66
C ASP A 99 -1.89 27.21 8.50
N THR A 100 -2.89 26.81 7.69
CA THR A 100 -4.07 27.63 7.37
C THR A 100 -5.41 27.01 7.79
N ILE A 101 -5.43 25.81 8.38
CA ILE A 101 -6.67 25.20 8.86
C ILE A 101 -6.81 25.58 10.35
N LYS A 102 -7.49 26.69 10.60
CA LYS A 102 -8.01 27.06 11.92
C LYS A 102 -9.21 26.20 12.30
#